data_AF-A0A7K4CUH6-F1
#
_entry.id   AF-A0A7K4CUH6-F1
#
_cell.length_a   1.000
_cell.length_b   1.000
_cell.length_c   1.000
_cell.angle_alpha   90.00
_cell.angle_beta   90.00
_cell.angle_gamma   90.00
#
_symmetry.space_group_name_H-M   'P 1'
#
loop_
_entity.id
_entity.type
_entity.pdbx_description
1 polymer ?
#
loop_
_entity_poly.entity_id
_entity_poly.type
_entity_poly.pdbx_seq_one_letter_code
_entity_poly.pdbx_strand_id
1 'polypeptide(L)'
;FTAMVFAFQMLNFPIAYGTSGHLLGYVMLAILMGPGEAFMSMMVVLIIQALVFADGGILALGPNIFNMGVVAAMGYIVYRLVTRKQRSKRMILIGSALGAWVSVVAASLAAAIEIGVSVSYPFGIELTIPAMVAVHVVIGIGEALITMGVVAWVLRVHPEFIIKEAVQVHEVVQKTTP
;
A
#
# COMPACT_ATOMS: atom_id res chain seq x y z
N PHE A 1 -4.37 -9.60 -9.52
CA PHE A 1 -4.21 -8.23 -8.97
C PHE A 1 -2.76 -7.77 -8.88
N THR A 2 -1.79 -8.65 -8.58
CA THR A 2 -0.34 -8.31 -8.54
C THR A 2 0.19 -7.65 -9.82
N ALA A 3 -0.12 -8.19 -11.00
CA ALA A 3 0.30 -7.58 -12.27
C ALA A 3 -0.32 -6.19 -12.52
N MET A 4 -1.54 -5.94 -12.03
CA MET A 4 -2.18 -4.63 -12.10
C MET A 4 -1.47 -3.62 -11.19
N VAL A 5 -1.10 -4.03 -9.98
CA VAL A 5 -0.30 -3.19 -9.07
C VAL A 5 1.06 -2.89 -9.67
N PHE A 6 1.75 -3.88 -10.24
CA PHE A 6 2.98 -3.68 -10.98
C PHE A 6 2.80 -2.60 -12.08
N ALA A 7 1.78 -2.74 -12.92
CA ALA A 7 1.52 -1.79 -14.01
C ALA A 7 1.24 -0.36 -13.49
N PHE A 8 0.50 -0.23 -12.39
CA PHE A 8 0.26 1.08 -11.76
C PHE A 8 1.49 1.68 -11.10
N GLN A 9 2.37 0.87 -10.52
CA GLN A 9 3.64 1.35 -9.95
C GLN A 9 4.62 1.85 -11.01
N MET A 10 4.53 1.36 -12.25
CA MET A 10 5.32 1.88 -13.37
C MET A 10 4.89 3.29 -13.82
N LEU A 11 3.78 3.83 -13.32
CA LEU A 11 3.40 5.23 -13.50
C LEU A 11 4.16 6.08 -12.46
N ASN A 12 5.41 6.40 -12.79
CA ASN A 12 6.30 7.19 -11.95
C ASN A 12 6.16 8.69 -12.21
N PHE A 13 6.10 9.46 -11.12
CA PHE A 13 6.07 10.92 -11.11
C PHE A 13 7.38 11.46 -10.51
N PRO A 14 8.09 12.37 -11.19
CA PRO A 14 9.33 12.92 -10.65
C PRO A 14 9.06 13.80 -9.42
N ILE A 15 9.86 13.61 -8.37
CA ILE A 15 9.88 14.44 -7.17
C ILE A 15 11.17 15.26 -7.16
N ALA A 16 11.13 16.43 -6.52
CA ALA A 16 12.32 17.25 -6.34
C ALA A 16 13.44 16.45 -5.64
N TYR A 17 14.69 16.83 -5.89
CA TYR A 17 15.89 16.22 -5.29
C TYR A 17 16.20 14.77 -5.75
N GLY A 18 15.57 14.31 -6.83
CA GLY A 18 15.99 13.09 -7.54
C GLY A 18 15.29 11.81 -7.09
N THR A 19 14.22 11.92 -6.30
CA THR A 19 13.33 10.81 -5.98
C THR A 19 12.13 10.78 -6.92
N SER A 20 11.36 9.70 -6.85
CA SER A 20 10.09 9.54 -7.57
C SER A 20 8.96 9.20 -6.62
N GLY A 21 7.73 9.45 -7.06
CA GLY A 21 6.52 8.96 -6.42
C GLY A 21 5.71 8.13 -7.39
N HIS A 22 4.98 7.16 -6.88
CA HIS A 22 4.11 6.30 -7.67
C HIS A 22 2.96 5.77 -6.82
N LEU A 23 2.00 5.13 -7.47
CA LEU A 23 0.92 4.40 -6.79
C LEU A 23 1.49 3.24 -5.96
N LEU A 24 0.80 2.76 -4.93
CA LEU A 24 1.36 1.76 -4.01
C LEU A 24 0.63 0.41 -4.11
N GLY A 25 -0.70 0.38 -4.05
CA GLY A 25 -1.51 -0.81 -4.29
C GLY A 25 -1.62 -1.81 -3.13
N TYR A 26 -0.92 -1.61 -2.01
CA TYR A 26 -0.87 -2.59 -0.91
C TYR A 26 -2.25 -2.82 -0.29
N VAL A 27 -2.97 -1.76 0.08
CA VAL A 27 -4.28 -1.89 0.76
C VAL A 27 -5.30 -2.55 -0.15
N MET A 28 -5.30 -2.23 -1.44
CA MET A 28 -6.12 -2.92 -2.43
C MET A 28 -5.81 -4.42 -2.46
N LEU A 29 -4.54 -4.81 -2.55
CA LEU A 29 -4.16 -6.23 -2.50
C LEU A 29 -4.58 -6.88 -1.19
N ALA A 30 -4.35 -6.22 -0.06
CA ALA A 30 -4.64 -6.76 1.27
C ALA A 30 -6.14 -6.99 1.48
N ILE A 31 -7.00 -6.09 0.98
CA ILE A 31 -8.45 -6.26 1.02
C ILE A 31 -8.93 -7.42 0.13
N LEU A 32 -8.29 -7.63 -1.01
CA LEU A 32 -8.74 -8.60 -2.02
C LEU A 32 -8.19 -10.01 -1.80
N MET A 33 -7.00 -10.12 -1.22
CA MET A 33 -6.24 -11.37 -1.16
C MET A 33 -5.78 -11.72 0.26
N GLY A 34 -5.83 -10.77 1.21
CA GLY A 34 -5.24 -10.92 2.54
C GLY A 34 -3.88 -10.21 2.67
N PRO A 35 -3.48 -9.78 3.88
CA PRO A 35 -2.25 -9.02 4.09
C PRO A 35 -0.98 -9.84 3.84
N GLY A 36 -0.99 -11.16 4.05
CA GLY A 36 0.17 -12.02 3.78
C GLY A 36 0.45 -12.13 2.28
N GLU A 37 -0.60 -12.37 1.50
CA GLU A 37 -0.57 -12.46 0.04
C GLU A 37 -0.24 -11.10 -0.60
N ALA A 38 -0.70 -10.00 0.01
CA ALA A 38 -0.35 -8.64 -0.39
C ALA A 38 1.14 -8.36 -0.19
N PHE A 39 1.70 -8.75 0.96
CA PHE A 39 3.13 -8.63 1.22
C PHE A 39 3.97 -9.44 0.21
N MET A 40 3.62 -10.71 -0.01
CA MET A 40 4.30 -11.56 -1.00
C MET A 40 4.19 -10.98 -2.42
N SER A 41 3.02 -10.46 -2.77
CA SER A 41 2.81 -9.77 -4.05
C SER A 41 3.72 -8.54 -4.18
N MET A 42 3.85 -7.73 -3.12
CA MET A 42 4.72 -6.56 -3.13
C MET A 42 6.18 -6.93 -3.30
N MET A 43 6.65 -7.98 -2.61
CA MET A 43 8.01 -8.48 -2.80
C MET A 43 8.28 -8.87 -4.25
N VAL A 44 7.37 -9.64 -4.87
CA VAL A 44 7.52 -10.06 -6.28
C VAL A 44 7.56 -8.84 -7.22
N VAL A 45 6.67 -7.87 -7.01
CA VAL A 45 6.62 -6.62 -7.78
C VAL A 45 7.97 -5.88 -7.69
N LEU A 46 8.47 -5.64 -6.48
CA LEU A 46 9.71 -4.91 -6.24
C LEU A 46 10.95 -5.64 -6.76
N ILE A 47 10.99 -6.97 -6.68
CA ILE A 47 12.08 -7.78 -7.26
C ILE A 47 12.11 -7.61 -8.78
N ILE A 48 10.95 -7.67 -9.43
CA ILE A 48 10.86 -7.49 -10.89
C ILE A 48 11.26 -6.06 -11.27
N GLN A 49 10.81 -5.05 -10.53
CA GLN A 49 11.19 -3.65 -10.75
C GLN A 49 12.71 -3.48 -10.68
N ALA A 50 13.34 -3.99 -9.63
CA ALA A 50 14.78 -3.86 -9.42
C ALA A 50 15.62 -4.60 -10.46
N LEU A 51 15.21 -5.82 -10.85
CA LEU A 51 16.02 -6.68 -11.73
C LEU A 51 15.76 -6.47 -13.22
N VAL A 52 14.50 -6.23 -13.61
CA VAL A 52 14.09 -6.21 -15.03
C VAL A 52 13.96 -4.77 -15.54
N PHE A 53 13.48 -3.86 -14.70
CA PHE A 53 13.20 -2.47 -15.09
C PHE A 53 14.24 -1.48 -14.56
N ALA A 54 15.21 -1.96 -13.78
CA ALA A 54 16.21 -1.13 -13.10
C ALA A 54 15.57 0.00 -12.27
N ASP A 55 14.36 -0.22 -11.75
CA ASP A 55 13.60 0.71 -10.93
C ASP A 55 13.75 0.34 -9.45
N GLY A 56 14.04 1.33 -8.59
CA GLY A 56 14.19 1.13 -7.15
C GLY A 56 15.51 0.51 -6.66
N GLY A 57 16.39 0.03 -7.54
CA GLY A 57 17.77 -0.40 -7.24
C GLY A 57 17.92 -1.65 -6.34
N ILE A 58 18.89 -2.51 -6.63
CA ILE A 58 19.07 -3.79 -5.90
C ILE A 58 19.46 -3.57 -4.43
N LEU A 59 20.32 -2.58 -4.14
CA LEU A 59 20.75 -2.28 -2.77
C LEU A 59 19.64 -1.61 -1.93
N ALA A 60 18.68 -0.96 -2.58
CA ALA A 60 17.53 -0.36 -1.93
C ALA A 60 16.30 -1.30 -1.88
N LEU A 61 16.42 -2.53 -2.40
CA LEU A 61 15.33 -3.51 -2.39
C LEU A 61 14.82 -3.82 -0.98
N GLY A 62 15.71 -3.94 0.01
CA GLY A 62 15.34 -4.15 1.41
C GLY A 62 14.47 -3.02 1.98
N PRO A 63 14.98 -1.77 1.99
CA PRO A 63 14.20 -0.58 2.35
C PRO A 63 12.87 -0.47 1.59
N ASN A 64 12.85 -0.73 0.28
CA ASN A 64 11.62 -0.69 -0.52
C ASN A 64 10.59 -1.72 -0.07
N ILE A 65 11.01 -2.97 0.18
CA ILE A 65 10.14 -4.03 0.72
C ILE A 65 9.63 -3.64 2.11
N PHE A 66 10.47 -3.04 2.94
CA PHE A 66 10.05 -2.58 4.26
C PHE A 66 8.98 -1.48 4.16
N ASN A 67 9.21 -0.43 3.38
CA ASN A 67 8.28 0.68 3.21
C ASN A 67 6.96 0.24 2.57
N MET A 68 7.02 -0.46 1.44
CA MET A 68 5.85 -0.77 0.63
C MET A 68 5.16 -2.08 1.03
N GLY A 69 5.85 -2.95 1.76
CA GLY A 69 5.32 -4.22 2.25
C GLY A 69 4.93 -4.19 3.73
N VAL A 70 5.73 -3.56 4.59
CA VAL A 70 5.51 -3.58 6.05
C VAL A 70 4.83 -2.29 6.52
N VAL A 71 5.44 -1.13 6.26
CA VAL A 71 4.91 0.18 6.69
C VAL A 71 3.55 0.44 6.03
N ALA A 72 3.42 0.14 4.74
CA ALA A 72 2.17 0.23 4.00
C ALA A 72 1.00 -0.57 4.63
N ALA A 73 1.28 -1.62 5.41
CA ALA A 73 0.26 -2.43 6.08
C ALA A 73 -0.53 -1.64 7.14
N MET A 74 -0.01 -0.51 7.63
CA MET A 74 -0.77 0.40 8.50
C MET A 74 -2.07 0.88 7.85
N GLY A 75 -2.09 1.09 6.54
CA GLY A 75 -3.31 1.43 5.83
C GLY A 75 -4.37 0.33 5.88
N TYR A 76 -3.96 -0.94 5.86
CA TYR A 76 -4.87 -2.05 6.01
C TYR A 76 -5.42 -2.15 7.45
N ILE A 77 -4.60 -1.81 8.46
CA ILE A 77 -5.08 -1.68 9.84
C ILE A 77 -6.16 -0.59 9.93
N VAL A 78 -5.97 0.56 9.28
CA VAL A 78 -6.99 1.63 9.21
C VAL A 78 -8.27 1.12 8.56
N TYR A 79 -8.19 0.42 7.44
CA TYR A 79 -9.36 -0.22 6.81
C TYR A 79 -10.11 -1.14 7.79
N ARG A 80 -9.37 -1.98 8.53
CA ARG A 80 -9.94 -2.90 9.52
C ARG A 80 -10.60 -2.15 10.68
N LEU A 81 -10.01 -1.06 11.15
CA LEU A 81 -10.59 -0.22 12.20
C LEU A 81 -11.91 0.43 11.77
N VAL A 82 -11.95 0.98 10.55
CA VAL A 82 -13.16 1.60 9.98
C VAL A 82 -14.28 0.58 9.79
N THR A 83 -13.95 -0.63 9.33
CA THR A 83 -14.94 -1.69 9.05
C THR A 83 -15.28 -2.57 10.26
N ARG A 84 -14.58 -2.42 11.39
CA ARG A 84 -14.68 -3.31 12.57
C ARG A 84 -16.10 -3.40 13.12
N LYS A 85 -16.81 -2.26 13.24
CA LYS A 85 -18.14 -2.21 13.85
C LYS A 85 -19.25 -2.63 12.90
N GLN A 86 -19.08 -2.32 11.61
CA GLN A 86 -20.08 -2.60 10.60
C GLN A 86 -19.40 -2.78 9.24
N ARG A 87 -19.62 -3.94 8.62
CA ARG A 87 -19.15 -4.25 7.26
C ARG A 87 -20.19 -3.92 6.20
N SER A 88 -20.81 -2.74 6.29
CA SER A 88 -21.69 -2.27 5.22
C SER A 88 -20.85 -1.88 4.01
N LYS A 89 -21.44 -1.97 2.81
CA LYS A 89 -20.78 -1.52 1.56
C LYS A 89 -20.17 -0.12 1.71
N ARG A 90 -20.89 0.81 2.35
CA ARG A 90 -20.41 2.17 2.62
C ARG A 90 -19.12 2.18 3.46
N MET A 91 -19.09 1.42 4.56
CA MET A 91 -17.91 1.38 5.44
C MET A 91 -16.72 0.69 4.77
N ILE A 92 -16.95 -0.33 3.95
CA ILE A 92 -15.89 -0.98 3.17
C ILE A 92 -15.26 0.03 2.20
N LEU A 93 -16.08 0.80 1.47
CA LEU A 93 -15.57 1.81 0.53
C LEU A 93 -14.80 2.93 1.23
N ILE A 94 -15.38 3.52 2.29
CA ILE A 94 -14.72 4.57 3.08
C ILE A 94 -13.42 4.05 3.69
N GLY A 95 -13.46 2.86 4.30
CA GLY A 95 -12.29 2.23 4.89
C GLY A 95 -11.20 1.93 3.86
N SER A 96 -11.58 1.50 2.65
CA SER A 96 -10.62 1.20 1.58
C SER A 96 -9.91 2.47 1.09
N ALA A 97 -10.65 3.57 0.90
CA ALA A 97 -10.09 4.85 0.50
C ALA A 97 -9.16 5.44 1.57
N LEU A 98 -9.64 5.51 2.82
CA LEU A 98 -8.84 6.02 3.95
C LEU A 98 -7.61 5.17 4.21
N GLY A 99 -7.76 3.85 4.19
CA GLY A 99 -6.66 2.92 4.36
C GLY A 99 -5.59 3.09 3.28
N ALA A 100 -6.01 3.16 2.01
CA ALA A 100 -5.09 3.35 0.88
C ALA A 100 -4.33 4.68 0.98
N TRP A 101 -5.02 5.78 1.30
CA TRP A 101 -4.37 7.07 1.49
C TRP A 101 -3.34 7.05 2.62
N VAL A 102 -3.71 6.50 3.80
CA VAL A 102 -2.78 6.39 4.93
C VAL A 102 -1.59 5.49 4.60
N SER A 103 -1.81 4.41 3.86
CA SER A 103 -0.76 3.50 3.40
C SER A 103 0.32 4.23 2.62
N VAL A 104 -0.09 5.00 1.60
CA VAL A 104 0.82 5.77 0.74
C VAL A 104 1.58 6.83 1.53
N VAL A 105 0.88 7.62 2.34
CA VAL A 105 1.52 8.69 3.11
C VAL A 105 2.51 8.12 4.13
N ALA A 106 2.14 7.06 4.85
CA ALA A 106 3.01 6.46 5.84
C ALA A 106 4.24 5.78 5.23
N ALA A 107 4.07 5.04 4.13
CA ALA A 107 5.20 4.46 3.39
C ALA A 107 6.13 5.54 2.83
N SER A 108 5.58 6.64 2.29
CA SER A 108 6.38 7.76 1.78
C SER A 108 7.17 8.47 2.87
N LEU A 109 6.61 8.59 4.08
CA LEU A 109 7.31 9.18 5.22
C LEU A 109 8.47 8.29 5.67
N ALA A 110 8.25 6.97 5.75
CA ALA A 110 9.32 6.03 6.10
C ALA A 110 10.46 6.07 5.07
N ALA A 111 10.14 6.00 3.78
CA ALA A 111 11.10 6.14 2.71
C ALA A 111 11.86 7.47 2.77
N ALA A 112 11.16 8.58 3.04
CA ALA A 112 11.77 9.90 3.15
C ALA A 112 12.74 10.02 4.33
N ILE A 113 12.43 9.37 5.46
CA ILE A 113 13.33 9.30 6.61
C ILE A 113 14.58 8.50 6.23
N GLU A 114 14.41 7.30 5.66
CA GLU A 114 15.53 6.43 5.25
C GLU A 114 16.46 7.11 4.23
N ILE A 115 15.89 7.78 3.23
CA ILE A 115 16.64 8.55 2.23
C ILE A 115 17.32 9.75 2.89
N GLY A 116 16.60 10.51 3.72
CA GLY A 116 17.12 11.74 4.32
C GLY A 116 18.21 11.52 5.36
N VAL A 117 18.29 10.34 6.00
CA VAL A 117 19.39 9.97 6.91
C VAL A 117 20.56 9.28 6.20
N SER A 118 20.39 8.89 4.93
CA SER A 118 21.41 8.19 4.18
C SER A 118 22.61 9.10 3.86
N VAL A 119 23.82 8.62 4.15
CA VAL A 119 25.06 9.32 3.79
C VAL A 119 25.26 9.45 2.28
N SER A 120 24.56 8.64 1.48
CA SER A 120 24.62 8.69 0.02
C SER A 120 23.69 9.74 -0.58
N TYR A 121 22.86 10.42 0.23
CA TYR A 121 21.90 11.41 -0.24
C TYR A 121 22.14 12.78 0.43
N PRO A 122 22.55 13.82 -0.33
CA PRO A 122 23.14 15.02 0.25
C PRO A 122 22.14 16.04 0.82
N PHE A 123 20.83 15.83 0.67
CA PHE A 123 19.82 16.85 0.97
C PHE A 123 19.22 16.77 2.38
N GLY A 124 19.53 15.72 3.15
CA GLY A 124 19.08 15.57 4.54
C GLY A 124 17.56 15.39 4.71
N ILE A 125 17.12 15.11 5.94
CA ILE A 125 15.69 14.92 6.26
C ILE A 125 14.83 16.19 6.07
N GLU A 126 15.42 17.37 6.26
CA GLU A 126 14.72 18.66 6.21
C GLU A 126 14.14 18.96 4.83
N LEU A 127 14.82 18.53 3.77
CA LEU A 127 14.35 18.69 2.39
C LEU A 127 13.62 17.44 1.88
N THR A 128 14.08 16.25 2.27
CA THR A 128 13.52 14.98 1.77
C THR A 128 12.09 14.74 2.23
N ILE A 129 11.80 14.96 3.52
CA ILE A 129 10.47 14.68 4.09
C ILE A 129 9.39 15.57 3.44
N PRO A 130 9.53 16.90 3.40
CA PRO A 130 8.52 17.74 2.76
C PRO A 130 8.34 17.41 1.28
N ALA A 131 9.42 17.17 0.54
CA ALA A 131 9.36 16.86 -0.89
C ALA A 131 8.61 15.54 -1.15
N MET A 132 8.96 14.47 -0.43
CA MET A 132 8.36 13.16 -0.61
C MET A 132 6.91 13.13 -0.12
N VAL A 133 6.64 13.58 1.10
CA VAL A 133 5.32 13.46 1.71
C VAL A 133 4.30 14.36 1.01
N ALA A 134 4.68 15.58 0.61
CA ALA A 134 3.73 16.49 -0.05
C ALA A 134 3.23 15.92 -1.39
N VAL A 135 4.11 15.34 -2.19
CA VAL A 135 3.71 14.69 -3.45
C VAL A 135 2.89 13.44 -3.18
N HIS A 136 3.28 12.62 -2.20
CA HIS A 136 2.56 11.38 -1.87
C HIS A 136 1.21 11.61 -1.20
N VAL A 137 0.97 12.76 -0.56
CA VAL A 137 -0.37 13.18 -0.12
C VAL A 137 -1.31 13.33 -1.32
N VAL A 138 -0.83 13.89 -2.44
CA VAL A 138 -1.61 14.07 -3.67
C VAL A 138 -1.77 12.74 -4.41
N ILE A 139 -0.69 11.98 -4.60
CA ILE A 139 -0.72 10.64 -5.21
C ILE A 139 -1.67 9.72 -4.41
N GLY A 140 -1.64 9.80 -3.08
CA GLY A 140 -2.49 9.05 -2.19
C GLY A 140 -3.99 9.29 -2.43
N ILE A 141 -4.39 10.48 -2.92
CA ILE A 141 -5.79 10.74 -3.29
C ILE A 141 -6.15 9.90 -4.54
N GLY A 142 -5.27 9.86 -5.54
CA GLY A 142 -5.43 9.00 -6.71
C GLY A 142 -5.50 7.52 -6.34
N GLU A 143 -4.59 7.06 -5.47
CA GLU A 143 -4.58 5.69 -4.93
C GLU A 143 -5.89 5.36 -4.21
N ALA A 144 -6.40 6.27 -3.38
CA ALA A 144 -7.65 6.07 -2.64
C ALA A 144 -8.85 5.92 -3.59
N LEU A 145 -8.91 6.72 -4.65
CA LEU A 145 -9.97 6.64 -5.66
C LEU A 145 -9.89 5.33 -6.46
N ILE A 146 -8.68 4.93 -6.90
CA ILE A 146 -8.46 3.67 -7.61
C ILE A 146 -8.81 2.49 -6.72
N THR A 147 -8.30 2.45 -5.49
CA THR A 147 -8.57 1.36 -4.53
C THR A 147 -10.07 1.25 -4.25
N MET A 148 -10.73 2.37 -3.94
CA MET A 148 -12.18 2.38 -3.69
C MET A 148 -12.97 1.93 -4.92
N GLY A 149 -12.58 2.37 -6.12
CA GLY A 149 -13.22 1.97 -7.39
C GLY A 149 -13.10 0.48 -7.66
N VAL A 150 -11.90 -0.08 -7.51
CA VAL A 150 -11.64 -1.52 -7.68
C VAL A 150 -12.41 -2.33 -6.63
N VAL A 151 -12.37 -1.92 -5.35
CA VAL A 151 -13.11 -2.58 -4.28
C VAL A 151 -14.63 -2.51 -4.54
N ALA A 152 -15.15 -1.38 -5.01
CA ALA A 152 -16.56 -1.24 -5.37
C ALA A 152 -16.97 -2.17 -6.52
N TRP A 153 -16.11 -2.32 -7.52
CA TRP A 153 -16.32 -3.21 -8.65
C TRP A 153 -16.28 -4.68 -8.21
N VAL A 154 -15.28 -5.09 -7.41
CA VAL A 154 -15.18 -6.46 -6.89
C VAL A 154 -16.38 -6.79 -6.00
N LEU A 155 -16.81 -5.89 -5.11
CA LEU A 155 -18.03 -6.11 -4.31
C LEU A 155 -19.28 -6.36 -5.16
N ARG A 156 -19.31 -5.89 -6.41
CA ARG A 156 -20.43 -6.07 -7.32
C ARG A 156 -20.34 -7.38 -8.12
N VAL A 157 -19.13 -7.77 -8.54
CA VAL A 157 -18.92 -8.89 -9.49
C VAL A 157 -18.48 -10.17 -8.78
N HIS A 158 -17.57 -10.06 -7.81
CA HIS A 158 -16.97 -11.17 -7.06
C HIS A 158 -16.86 -10.86 -5.55
N PRO A 159 -18.01 -10.69 -4.84
CA PRO A 159 -18.03 -10.29 -3.43
C PRO A 159 -17.30 -11.27 -2.49
N GLU A 160 -17.14 -12.53 -2.89
CA GLU A 160 -16.45 -13.58 -2.15
C GLU A 160 -15.00 -13.24 -1.79
N PHE A 161 -14.31 -12.41 -2.58
CA PHE A 161 -12.93 -12.01 -2.28
C PHE A 161 -12.83 -11.10 -1.05
N ILE A 162 -13.85 -10.30 -0.78
CA ILE A 162 -13.84 -9.31 0.31
C ILE A 162 -14.54 -9.88 1.55
N ILE A 163 -15.51 -10.77 1.36
CA ILE A 163 -16.29 -11.37 2.45
C ILE A 163 -15.52 -12.50 3.15
N LYS A 164 -14.58 -13.20 2.47
CA LYS A 164 -13.80 -14.31 3.05
C LYS A 164 -13.05 -13.95 4.34
N GLU A 165 -12.56 -12.71 4.48
CA GLU A 165 -11.97 -12.21 5.73
C GLU A 165 -12.91 -12.29 6.94
N ALA A 166 -14.22 -12.21 6.73
CA ALA A 166 -15.19 -12.26 7.82
C ALA A 166 -15.44 -13.68 8.34
N VAL A 167 -15.38 -14.68 7.44
CA VAL A 167 -15.68 -16.08 7.77
C VAL A 167 -14.47 -16.74 8.45
N GLN A 168 -13.25 -16.52 7.93
CA GLN A 168 -12.03 -17.12 8.51
C GLN A 168 -11.75 -16.61 9.93
N VAL A 169 -11.97 -15.32 10.23
CA VAL A 169 -11.79 -14.81 11.59
C VAL A 169 -12.85 -15.38 12.54
N HIS A 170 -14.08 -15.56 12.09
CA HIS A 170 -15.15 -16.12 12.92
C HIS A 170 -14.93 -17.61 13.23
N GLU A 171 -14.50 -18.41 12.25
CA GLU A 171 -14.17 -19.83 12.46
C GLU A 171 -12.93 -20.04 13.34
N VAL A 172 -11.89 -19.20 13.20
CA VAL A 172 -10.70 -19.28 14.04
C VAL A 172 -11.02 -18.89 15.48
N VAL A 173 -11.83 -17.85 15.70
CA VAL A 173 -12.27 -17.46 17.04
C VAL A 173 -13.12 -18.56 17.68
N GLN A 174 -14.08 -19.16 16.96
CA GLN A 174 -14.88 -20.27 17.50
C GLN A 174 -14.06 -21.53 17.80
N LYS A 175 -12.99 -21.81 17.05
CA LYS A 175 -12.09 -22.95 17.32
C LYS A 175 -11.08 -22.72 18.44
N THR A 176 -10.93 -21.48 18.93
CA THR A 176 -9.91 -21.12 19.95
C THR A 176 -10.50 -20.68 21.29
N THR A 177 -11.81 -20.46 21.38
CA THR A 177 -12.52 -20.39 22.68
C THR A 177 -12.80 -21.81 23.20
N PRO A 178 -12.37 -22.15 24.44
CA PRO A 178 -12.70 -23.41 25.08
C PRO A 178 -14.19 -23.54 25.42
#